data_AF-F2YTL2-F1
#
_entry.id   AF-F2YTL2-F1
#
_cell.length_a   1.000
_cell.length_b   1.000
_cell.length_c   1.000
_cell.angle_alpha   90.00
_cell.angle_beta   90.00
_cell.angle_gamma   90.00
#
_symmetry.space_group_name_H-M   'P 1'
#
loop_
_entity.id
_entity.type
_entity.pdbx_description
1 polymer ?
#
loop_
_entity_poly.entity_id
_entity_poly.type
_entity_poly.pdbx_seq_one_letter_code
_entity_poly.pdbx_strand_id
1 'polypeptide(L)'
;LLKEPRHAVISRKDADSEEIYKVLKLIPDSDLFSSAAFGGKDLMFSDAATELIELPKITDSFLYLREDYHEAMHALKAGNPPAPDGKIEWCTISHAEQQKCDSLQIPRMECRRASSVDECIQKIMRKEADAIAVDGGQV
;
A
#
# COMPACT_ATOMS: atom_id res chain seq x y z
N LEU A 1 15.56 -3.36 15.64
CA LEU A 1 15.11 -4.70 15.21
C LEU A 1 14.02 -4.48 14.17
N LEU A 2 14.27 -4.82 12.90
CA LEU A 2 13.23 -4.77 11.87
C LEU A 2 12.14 -5.77 12.25
N LYS A 3 10.90 -5.29 12.37
CA LYS A 3 9.74 -6.14 12.62
C LYS A 3 9.24 -6.63 11.27
N GLU A 4 9.38 -7.92 11.01
CA GLU A 4 8.88 -8.50 9.77
C GLU A 4 7.35 -8.34 9.68
N PRO A 5 6.81 -7.92 8.53
CA PRO A 5 5.38 -7.95 8.27
C PRO A 5 4.84 -9.37 8.46
N ARG A 6 3.58 -9.47 8.90
CA ARG A 6 2.87 -10.76 8.91
C ARG A 6 2.73 -11.28 7.46
N HIS A 7 2.42 -12.56 7.31
CA HIS A 7 2.03 -13.08 5.99
C HIS A 7 0.65 -12.55 5.58
N ALA A 8 0.41 -12.46 4.27
CA ALA A 8 -0.85 -11.97 3.71
C ALA A 8 -1.34 -12.89 2.58
N VAL A 9 -2.66 -13.00 2.46
CA VAL A 9 -3.31 -13.55 1.27
C VAL A 9 -3.38 -12.44 0.22
N ILE A 10 -2.92 -12.72 -0.99
CA ILE A 10 -2.92 -11.76 -2.10
C ILE A 10 -3.87 -12.28 -3.18
N SER A 11 -4.83 -11.45 -3.58
CA SER A 11 -5.74 -11.73 -4.69
C SER A 11 -5.44 -10.82 -5.90
N ARG A 12 -6.07 -11.12 -7.03
CA ARG A 12 -6.10 -10.19 -8.16
C ARG A 12 -6.88 -8.93 -7.77
N LYS A 13 -6.57 -7.80 -8.41
CA LYS A 13 -7.25 -6.51 -8.18
C LYS A 13 -8.73 -6.55 -8.57
N ASP A 14 -9.09 -7.38 -9.54
CA ASP A 14 -10.46 -7.58 -10.03
C ASP A 14 -11.19 -8.73 -9.33
N ALA A 15 -10.55 -9.41 -8.36
CA ALA A 15 -11.19 -10.48 -7.60
C ALA A 15 -12.05 -9.92 -6.45
N ASP A 16 -13.11 -10.65 -6.10
CA ASP A 16 -13.91 -10.36 -4.92
C ASP A 16 -13.19 -10.83 -3.65
N SER A 17 -12.34 -9.95 -3.11
CA SER A 17 -11.57 -10.21 -1.89
C SER A 17 -12.45 -10.43 -0.65
N GLU A 18 -13.63 -9.82 -0.62
CA GLU A 18 -14.58 -9.93 0.47
C GLU A 18 -15.22 -11.33 0.48
N GLU A 19 -15.59 -11.85 -0.69
CA GLU A 19 -16.06 -13.22 -0.83
C GLU A 19 -14.97 -14.26 -0.48
N ILE A 20 -13.72 -14.02 -0.93
CA ILE A 20 -12.59 -14.89 -0.55
C ILE A 20 -12.42 -14.93 0.98
N TYR A 21 -12.48 -13.77 1.64
CA TYR A 21 -12.36 -13.69 3.09
C TYR A 21 -13.52 -14.40 3.80
N LYS A 22 -14.77 -14.23 3.33
CA LYS A 22 -15.95 -14.93 3.86
C LYS A 22 -15.79 -16.44 3.76
N VAL A 23 -15.36 -16.96 2.61
CA VAL A 23 -15.13 -18.40 2.41
C VAL A 23 -14.06 -18.93 3.35
N LEU A 24 -12.94 -18.21 3.52
CA LEU A 24 -11.88 -18.61 4.46
C LEU A 24 -12.38 -18.63 5.91
N LYS A 25 -13.26 -17.71 6.29
CA LYS A 25 -13.86 -17.64 7.63
C LYS A 25 -14.90 -18.75 7.92
N LEU A 26 -15.28 -19.54 6.93
CA LEU A 26 -16.10 -20.75 7.16
C LEU A 26 -15.28 -21.92 7.72
N ILE A 27 -13.94 -21.87 7.62
CA ILE A 27 -13.04 -22.92 8.11
C ILE A 27 -12.66 -22.58 9.56
N PRO A 28 -12.73 -23.53 10.51
CA PRO A 28 -12.22 -23.30 11.86
C PRO A 28 -10.74 -22.92 11.83
N ASP A 29 -10.35 -21.90 12.59
CA ASP A 29 -8.94 -21.45 12.66
C ASP A 29 -7.99 -22.58 13.07
N SER A 30 -8.46 -23.53 13.90
CA SER A 30 -7.70 -24.72 14.32
C SER A 30 -7.35 -25.65 13.16
N ASP A 31 -8.19 -25.69 12.13
CA ASP A 31 -8.00 -26.53 10.95
C ASP A 31 -7.25 -25.76 9.86
N LEU A 32 -7.52 -24.45 9.75
CA LEU A 32 -6.90 -23.57 8.75
C LEU A 32 -5.41 -23.34 9.01
N PHE A 33 -5.02 -23.22 10.29
CA PHE A 33 -3.64 -22.92 10.69
C PHE A 33 -2.90 -24.14 11.24
N SER A 34 -3.44 -25.36 11.20
CA SER A 34 -2.73 -26.55 11.70
C SER A 34 -2.24 -27.45 10.58
N SER A 35 -0.93 -27.53 10.42
CA SER A 35 -0.29 -28.47 9.49
C SER A 35 -0.08 -29.89 10.05
N ALA A 36 -0.39 -30.12 11.33
CA ALA A 36 0.01 -31.32 12.07
C ALA A 36 -0.51 -32.63 11.46
N ALA A 37 -1.74 -32.63 10.95
CA ALA A 37 -2.37 -33.80 10.35
C ALA A 37 -1.73 -34.21 9.00
N PHE A 38 -0.97 -33.32 8.38
CA PHE A 38 -0.41 -33.49 7.03
C PHE A 38 1.10 -33.75 7.02
N GLY A 39 1.74 -33.86 8.19
CA GLY A 39 3.16 -34.14 8.31
C GLY A 39 4.08 -33.01 7.83
N GLY A 40 3.58 -31.78 7.80
CA GLY A 40 4.33 -30.58 7.39
C GLY A 40 4.26 -29.45 8.42
N LYS A 41 4.81 -28.29 8.06
CA LYS A 41 4.73 -27.03 8.81
C LYS A 41 4.38 -25.89 7.87
N ASP A 42 3.64 -24.92 8.39
CA ASP A 42 3.25 -23.70 7.69
C ASP A 42 2.62 -23.98 6.29
N LEU A 43 1.78 -25.02 6.21
CA LEU A 43 1.11 -25.43 4.97
C LEU A 43 -0.09 -24.52 4.71
N MET A 44 -0.07 -23.84 3.55
CA MET A 44 -1.00 -22.78 3.15
C MET A 44 -0.92 -21.51 4.02
N PHE A 45 -1.02 -21.66 5.33
CA PHE A 45 -0.91 -20.59 6.32
C PHE A 45 0.15 -20.95 7.36
N SER A 46 0.66 -19.94 8.07
CA SER A 46 1.61 -20.20 9.15
C SER A 46 0.93 -20.88 10.34
N ASP A 47 1.60 -21.86 10.94
CA ASP A 47 1.10 -22.57 12.11
C ASP A 47 1.04 -21.68 13.37
N ALA A 48 1.73 -20.54 13.34
CA ALA A 48 1.71 -19.53 14.39
C ALA A 48 0.59 -18.50 14.22
N ALA A 49 -0.17 -18.55 13.11
CA ALA A 49 -1.30 -17.66 12.90
C ALA A 49 -2.48 -18.06 13.82
N THR A 50 -3.19 -17.05 14.31
CA THR A 50 -4.35 -17.24 15.19
C THR A 50 -5.63 -16.69 14.59
N GLU A 51 -5.52 -15.83 13.58
CA GLU A 51 -6.66 -15.19 12.94
C GLU A 51 -6.29 -14.68 11.53
N LEU A 52 -7.31 -14.55 10.69
CA LEU A 52 -7.28 -13.70 9.50
C LEU A 52 -7.94 -12.36 9.79
N ILE A 53 -7.33 -11.28 9.32
CA ILE A 53 -7.84 -9.91 9.40
C ILE A 53 -8.01 -9.40 7.97
N GLU A 54 -9.21 -8.91 7.66
CA GLU A 54 -9.47 -8.24 6.38
C GLU A 54 -8.81 -6.85 6.38
N LEU A 55 -8.09 -6.54 5.31
CA LEU A 55 -7.44 -5.24 5.13
C LEU A 55 -8.37 -4.28 4.39
N PRO A 56 -8.23 -2.96 4.60
CA PRO A 56 -8.95 -1.97 3.78
C PRO A 56 -8.71 -2.19 2.29
N LYS A 57 -9.74 -2.02 1.46
CA LYS A 57 -9.68 -2.25 -0.01
C LYS A 57 -8.62 -1.41 -0.73
N ILE A 58 -8.20 -0.30 -0.13
CA ILE A 58 -7.13 0.56 -0.65
C ILE A 58 -5.73 -0.06 -0.47
N THR A 59 -5.59 -1.07 0.39
CA THR A 59 -4.29 -1.66 0.76
C THR A 59 -3.68 -2.43 -0.40
N ASP A 60 -2.50 -2.01 -0.81
CA ASP A 60 -1.65 -2.70 -1.78
C ASP A 60 -0.34 -3.16 -1.12
N SER A 61 0.55 -3.79 -1.90
CA SER A 61 1.83 -4.30 -1.40
C SER A 61 2.71 -3.22 -0.76
N PHE A 62 2.66 -1.97 -1.26
CA PHE A 62 3.44 -0.88 -0.71
C PHE A 62 2.87 -0.45 0.65
N LEU A 63 1.54 -0.27 0.73
CA LEU A 63 0.86 0.12 1.97
C LEU A 63 0.95 -0.97 3.05
N TYR A 64 0.94 -2.25 2.65
CA TYR A 64 1.07 -3.38 3.56
C TYR A 64 2.48 -3.49 4.17
N LEU A 65 3.50 -3.42 3.32
CA LEU A 65 4.89 -3.57 3.74
C LEU A 65 5.42 -2.35 4.49
N ARG A 66 4.79 -1.18 4.29
CA ARG A 66 5.22 0.12 4.79
C ARG A 66 6.49 0.62 4.12
N GLU A 67 6.74 1.90 4.32
CA GLU A 67 7.82 2.66 3.69
C GLU A 67 9.20 2.10 4.01
N ASP A 68 9.49 1.81 5.29
CA ASP A 68 10.80 1.36 5.76
C ASP A 68 11.19 0.00 5.17
N TYR A 69 10.24 -0.93 5.10
CA TYR A 69 10.47 -2.23 4.46
C TYR A 69 10.64 -2.06 2.94
N HIS A 70 9.82 -1.22 2.31
CA HIS A 70 9.90 -1.00 0.87
C HIS A 70 11.23 -0.35 0.47
N GLU A 71 11.70 0.66 1.21
CA GLU A 71 12.99 1.30 1.01
C GLU A 71 14.15 0.32 1.20
N ALA A 72 14.11 -0.50 2.24
CA ALA A 72 15.13 -1.53 2.46
C ALA A 72 15.17 -2.53 1.31
N MET A 73 14.01 -3.02 0.86
CA MET A 73 13.90 -3.94 -0.27
C MET A 73 14.33 -3.31 -1.60
N HIS A 74 14.03 -2.02 -1.80
CA HIS A 74 14.46 -1.28 -2.98
C HIS A 74 15.97 -1.05 -2.98
N ALA A 75 16.55 -0.65 -1.84
CA ALA A 75 18.00 -0.49 -1.68
C ALA A 75 18.75 -1.80 -1.95
N LEU A 76 18.20 -2.94 -1.51
CA LEU A 76 18.73 -4.27 -1.81
C LEU A 76 18.69 -4.61 -3.31
N LYS A 77 17.64 -4.18 -4.04
CA LYS A 77 17.45 -4.50 -5.47
C LYS A 77 18.17 -3.55 -6.43
N ALA A 78 18.12 -2.24 -6.16
CA ALA A 78 18.52 -1.18 -7.09
C ALA A 78 19.80 -0.44 -6.67
N GLY A 79 20.35 -0.75 -5.49
CA GLY A 79 21.38 0.07 -4.86
C GLY A 79 20.79 1.33 -4.20
N ASN A 80 21.63 2.14 -3.57
CA ASN A 80 21.17 3.36 -2.89
C ASN A 80 20.59 4.35 -3.93
N PRO A 81 19.32 4.76 -3.79
CA PRO A 81 18.76 5.79 -4.66
C PRO A 81 19.49 7.13 -4.45
N PRO A 82 19.56 7.98 -5.49
CA PRO A 82 20.06 9.34 -5.34
C PRO A 82 19.22 10.11 -4.32
N ALA A 83 19.86 11.02 -3.60
CA ALA A 83 19.17 11.88 -2.66
C ALA A 83 18.07 12.70 -3.40
N PRO A 84 16.92 12.96 -2.75
CA PRO A 84 15.89 13.81 -3.33
C PRO A 84 16.49 15.17 -3.74
N ASP A 85 16.10 15.69 -4.89
CA ASP A 85 16.56 17.01 -5.39
C ASP A 85 15.94 18.18 -4.61
N GLY A 86 15.08 17.87 -3.63
CA GLY A 86 14.48 18.83 -2.71
C GLY A 86 13.37 19.67 -3.34
N LYS A 87 12.75 19.18 -4.41
CA LYS A 87 11.50 19.71 -4.95
C LYS A 87 10.30 19.09 -4.23
N ILE A 88 9.18 19.80 -4.25
CA ILE A 88 7.88 19.41 -3.70
C ILE A 88 7.00 18.97 -4.87
N GLU A 89 6.58 17.72 -4.90
CA GLU A 89 5.63 17.15 -5.86
C GLU A 89 4.20 17.40 -5.34
N TRP A 90 3.58 18.49 -5.78
CA TRP A 90 2.20 18.83 -5.45
C TRP A 90 1.22 18.05 -6.32
N CYS A 91 0.32 17.31 -5.69
CA CYS A 91 -0.60 16.45 -6.40
C CYS A 91 -1.96 17.13 -6.66
N THR A 92 -2.46 16.93 -7.88
CA THR A 92 -3.71 17.52 -8.40
C THR A 92 -4.67 16.42 -8.85
N ILE A 93 -5.99 16.63 -8.75
CA ILE A 93 -7.00 15.61 -9.07
C ILE A 93 -7.79 15.91 -10.33
N SER A 94 -7.60 17.08 -10.93
CA SER A 94 -8.30 17.49 -12.15
C SER A 94 -7.36 18.14 -13.16
N HIS A 95 -7.77 18.15 -14.43
CA HIS A 95 -7.02 18.83 -15.48
C HIS A 95 -6.89 20.34 -15.21
N ALA A 96 -7.95 20.96 -14.69
CA ALA A 96 -7.97 22.37 -14.35
C ALA A 96 -7.01 22.70 -13.19
N GLU A 97 -6.92 21.84 -12.18
CA GLU A 97 -5.94 21.98 -11.10
C GLU A 97 -4.50 21.83 -11.60
N GLN A 98 -4.23 20.84 -12.45
CA GLN A 98 -2.89 20.67 -13.03
C GLN A 98 -2.47 21.94 -13.81
N GLN A 99 -3.33 22.45 -14.69
CA GLN A 99 -3.07 23.67 -15.44
C GLN A 99 -2.85 24.88 -14.52
N LYS A 100 -3.66 25.02 -13.48
CA LYS A 100 -3.49 26.08 -12.48
C LYS A 100 -2.14 25.94 -11.78
N CYS A 101 -1.80 24.74 -11.31
CA CYS A 101 -0.57 24.43 -10.60
C CYS A 101 0.66 24.76 -11.46
N ASP A 102 0.68 24.31 -12.72
CA ASP A 102 1.76 24.57 -13.67
C ASP A 102 1.93 26.07 -13.96
N SER A 103 0.82 26.81 -14.01
CA SER A 103 0.84 28.26 -14.28
C SER A 103 1.44 29.11 -13.16
N LEU A 104 1.41 28.62 -11.91
CA LEU A 104 1.88 29.37 -10.75
C LEU A 104 3.41 29.46 -10.66
N GLN A 105 4.14 28.61 -11.41
CA GLN A 105 5.61 28.60 -11.47
C GLN A 105 6.29 28.73 -10.10
N ILE A 106 5.75 28.03 -9.08
CA ILE A 106 6.26 28.15 -7.72
C ILE A 106 7.66 27.53 -7.66
N PRO A 107 8.69 28.27 -7.21
CA PRO A 107 10.03 27.72 -7.09
C PRO A 107 10.05 26.46 -6.24
N ARG A 108 10.72 25.42 -6.75
CA ARG A 108 10.84 24.10 -6.09
C ARG A 108 9.53 23.32 -5.98
N MET A 109 8.47 23.66 -6.70
CA MET A 109 7.24 22.88 -6.77
C MET A 109 7.07 22.30 -8.18
N GLU A 110 6.82 21.00 -8.26
CA GLU A 110 6.39 20.30 -9.48
C GLU A 110 4.98 19.75 -9.26
N CYS A 111 4.19 19.67 -10.33
CA CYS A 111 2.77 19.33 -10.23
C CYS A 111 2.51 17.95 -10.85
N ARG A 112 1.84 17.08 -10.10
CA ARG A 112 1.57 15.70 -10.52
C ARG A 112 0.09 15.37 -10.47
N ARG A 113 -0.49 14.97 -11.61
CA ARG A 113 -1.91 14.64 -11.68
C ARG A 113 -2.22 13.20 -11.24
N ALA A 114 -3.26 13.04 -10.43
CA ALA A 114 -3.95 11.81 -10.11
C ALA A 114 -5.40 11.85 -10.67
N SER A 115 -6.09 10.72 -10.67
CA SER A 115 -7.49 10.61 -11.10
C SER A 115 -8.50 10.82 -9.98
N SER A 116 -8.08 10.73 -8.72
CA SER A 116 -8.92 10.95 -7.54
C SER A 116 -8.10 11.39 -6.33
N VAL A 117 -8.78 11.85 -5.28
CA VAL A 117 -8.15 12.15 -3.99
C VAL A 117 -7.48 10.90 -3.41
N ASP A 118 -8.15 9.75 -3.46
CA ASP A 118 -7.59 8.49 -2.96
C ASP A 118 -6.31 8.09 -3.69
N GLU A 119 -6.26 8.22 -5.03
CA GLU A 119 -5.04 7.95 -5.78
C GLU A 119 -3.94 8.94 -5.41
N CYS A 120 -4.29 10.20 -5.16
CA CYS A 120 -3.34 11.19 -4.73
C CYS A 120 -2.76 10.89 -3.34
N ILE A 121 -3.60 10.46 -2.38
CA ILE A 121 -3.17 9.99 -1.06
C ILE A 121 -2.25 8.76 -1.22
N GLN A 122 -2.59 7.81 -2.09
CA GLN A 122 -1.70 6.68 -2.40
C GLN A 122 -0.34 7.14 -2.92
N LYS A 123 -0.30 8.11 -3.84
CA LYS A 123 0.94 8.69 -4.35
C LYS A 123 1.78 9.34 -3.24
N ILE A 124 1.13 10.03 -2.30
CA ILE A 124 1.81 10.64 -1.14
C ILE A 124 2.43 9.56 -0.25
N MET A 125 1.66 8.53 0.10
CA MET A 125 2.17 7.40 0.89
C MET A 125 3.38 6.74 0.20
N ARG A 126 3.37 6.70 -1.14
CA ARG A 126 4.42 6.13 -2.00
C ARG A 126 5.61 7.04 -2.28
N LYS A 127 5.64 8.27 -1.76
CA LYS A 127 6.62 9.31 -2.12
C LYS A 127 6.67 9.64 -3.63
N GLU A 128 5.58 9.39 -4.33
CA GLU A 128 5.41 9.87 -5.72
C GLU A 128 4.84 11.30 -5.75
N ALA A 129 4.29 11.76 -4.63
CA ALA A 129 3.82 13.11 -4.37
C ALA A 129 4.13 13.47 -2.90
N ASP A 130 4.12 14.76 -2.57
CA ASP A 130 4.41 15.25 -1.23
C ASP A 130 3.17 15.84 -0.53
N ALA A 131 2.22 16.40 -1.29
CA ALA A 131 1.06 17.06 -0.72
C ALA A 131 -0.12 17.15 -1.69
N ILE A 132 -1.33 17.30 -1.14
CA ILE A 132 -2.58 17.65 -1.82
C ILE A 132 -3.40 18.57 -0.91
N ALA A 133 -4.14 19.51 -1.49
CA ALA A 133 -5.20 20.23 -0.79
C ALA A 133 -6.53 19.48 -0.95
N VAL A 134 -7.16 19.12 0.16
CA VAL A 134 -8.44 18.42 0.20
C VAL A 134 -9.44 19.16 1.09
N ASP A 135 -10.73 18.94 0.87
CA ASP A 135 -11.78 19.48 1.71
C ASP A 135 -11.82 18.76 3.07
N GLY A 136 -12.36 19.41 4.11
CA GLY A 136 -12.41 18.82 5.46
C GLY A 136 -13.20 17.51 5.58
N GLY A 137 -14.08 17.19 4.62
CA GLY A 137 -14.77 15.90 4.56
C GLY A 137 -13.96 14.76 3.94
N GLN A 138 -12.74 15.04 3.47
CA GLN A 138 -11.82 14.11 2.83
C GLN A 138 -10.54 13.88 3.65
N VAL A 139 -10.48 14.47 4.85
CA VAL A 139 -9.42 14.29 5.87
C VAL A 139 -9.79 13.16 6.82
#